data_AF-A0A538GDG3-F1
#
_entry.id   AF-A0A538GDG3-F1
#
_cell.length_a   1.000
_cell.length_b   1.000
_cell.length_c   1.000
_cell.angle_alpha   90.00
_cell.angle_beta   90.00
_cell.angle_gamma   90.00
#
_symmetry.space_group_name_H-M   'P 1'
#
loop_
_entity.id
_entity.type
_entity.pdbx_description
1 polymer ?
#
loop_
_entity_poly.entity_id
_entity_poly.type
_entity_poly.pdbx_seq_one_letter_code
_entity_poly.pdbx_strand_id
1 'polypeptide(L)' 'MRPPLSLEIAAARGVAALSRRLGAGGGTTIPGKLLAELDRGAIDRLAARLTAGTAVVSATNGKTTTTAMAAEILR' A
#
# COMPACT_ATOMS: atom_id res chain seq x y z
N MET A 1 8.23 -14.61 17.37
CA MET A 1 8.75 -13.24 17.14
C MET A 1 8.18 -12.76 15.81
N ARG A 2 7.53 -11.59 15.78
CA ARG A 2 7.01 -11.04 14.52
C ARG A 2 8.18 -10.46 13.71
N PRO A 3 8.29 -10.72 12.40
CA PRO A 3 9.37 -10.17 11.60
C PRO A 3 9.35 -8.63 11.58
N PRO A 4 10.48 -7.98 11.28
CA PRO A 4 10.52 -6.54 11.14
C PRO A 4 9.70 -6.11 9.92
N LEU A 5 8.88 -5.04 10.05
CA LEU A 5 7.99 -4.53 9.00
C LEU A 5 8.75 -4.23 7.69
N SER A 6 10.02 -3.82 7.79
CA SER A 6 10.88 -3.59 6.64
C SER A 6 11.09 -4.85 5.78
N LEU A 7 11.23 -6.02 6.41
CA LEU A 7 11.36 -7.30 5.72
C LEU A 7 10.05 -7.70 5.04
N GLU A 8 8.92 -7.49 5.72
CA GLU A 8 7.59 -7.75 5.17
C GLU A 8 7.30 -6.84 3.95
N ILE A 9 7.63 -5.55 4.03
CA ILE A 9 7.52 -4.60 2.92
C ILE A 9 8.45 -5.01 1.76
N ALA A 10 9.69 -5.43 2.06
CA ALA A 10 10.64 -5.87 1.04
C ALA A 10 10.13 -7.11 0.28
N ALA A 11 9.59 -8.10 1.01
CA ALA A 11 8.97 -9.28 0.43
C ALA A 11 7.77 -8.91 -0.45
N ALA A 12 6.86 -8.05 0.04
CA ALA A 12 5.72 -7.57 -0.72
C ALA A 12 6.15 -6.86 -2.02
N ARG A 13 7.18 -6.01 -1.96
CA ARG A 13 7.74 -5.34 -3.15
C ARG A 13 8.40 -6.32 -4.13
N GLY A 14 9.06 -7.36 -3.64
CA GLY A 14 9.62 -8.43 -4.48
C GLY A 14 8.53 -9.16 -5.26
N VAL A 15 7.44 -9.51 -4.59
CA VAL A 15 6.25 -10.13 -5.21
C VAL A 15 5.60 -9.18 -6.22
N ALA A 16 5.53 -7.88 -5.92
CA ALA A 16 5.03 -6.86 -6.86
C ALA A 16 5.82 -6.85 -8.17
N ALA A 17 7.15 -6.86 -8.07
CA ALA A 17 8.04 -6.84 -9.21
C ALA A 17 7.93 -8.13 -10.03
N LEU A 18 7.83 -9.28 -9.37
CA LEU A 18 7.65 -10.57 -10.03
C LEU A 18 6.29 -10.66 -10.74
N SER A 19 5.21 -10.21 -10.09
CA SER A 19 3.86 -10.16 -10.66
C SER A 19 3.82 -9.35 -11.96
N ARG A 20 4.48 -8.17 -11.99
CA ARG A 20 4.58 -7.36 -13.22
C ARG A 20 5.41 -8.06 -14.30
N ARG A 21 6.54 -8.68 -13.94
CA ARG A 21 7.42 -9.37 -14.90
C ARG A 21 6.77 -10.59 -15.53
N LEU A 22 5.92 -11.29 -14.79
CA LEU A 22 5.22 -12.48 -15.27
C LEU A 22 3.88 -12.17 -15.96
N GLY A 23 3.51 -10.89 -16.11
CA GLY A 23 2.23 -10.50 -16.71
C GLY A 23 1.00 -10.87 -15.85
N ALA A 24 1.20 -11.24 -14.59
CA ALA A 24 0.15 -11.67 -13.68
C ALA A 24 -0.67 -10.51 -13.06
N GLY A 25 -0.55 -9.29 -13.62
CA GLY A 25 -1.25 -8.08 -13.20
C GLY A 25 -0.32 -6.88 -12.92
N GLY A 26 -0.90 -5.77 -12.44
CA GLY A 26 -0.18 -4.51 -12.20
C GLY A 26 0.80 -4.50 -11.01
N GLY A 27 0.93 -5.62 -10.28
CA GLY A 27 1.78 -5.71 -9.09
C GLY A 27 1.29 -4.86 -7.91
N THR A 28 -0.02 -4.66 -7.77
CA THR A 28 -0.63 -3.81 -6.74
C THR A 28 -1.48 -4.60 -5.76
N THR A 29 -2.37 -5.47 -6.24
CA THR A 29 -3.28 -6.27 -5.38
C THR A 29 -2.56 -7.40 -4.64
N ILE A 30 -1.73 -8.18 -5.34
CA ILE A 30 -1.07 -9.37 -4.77
C ILE A 30 -0.14 -9.00 -3.59
N PRO A 31 0.72 -7.96 -3.69
CA PRO A 31 1.57 -7.54 -2.58
C PRO A 31 0.80 -7.08 -1.34
N GLY A 32 -0.26 -6.29 -1.55
CA GLY A 32 -1.07 -5.77 -0.45
C GLY A 32 -1.80 -6.87 0.29
N LYS A 33 -2.38 -7.83 -0.45
CA LYS A 33 -3.02 -9.01 0.14
C LYS A 33 -2.00 -9.87 0.90
N LEU A 34 -0.84 -10.16 0.31
CA LEU A 34 0.20 -10.93 1.00
C LEU A 34 0.62 -10.30 2.33
N LEU A 35 0.84 -8.98 2.35
CA LEU A 35 1.21 -8.27 3.56
C LEU A 35 0.12 -8.36 4.64
N ALA A 36 -1.15 -8.17 4.26
CA ALA A 36 -2.28 -8.25 5.18
C ALA A 36 -2.49 -9.67 5.76
N GLU A 37 -2.15 -10.71 5.01
CA GLU A 37 -2.22 -12.11 5.45
C GLU A 37 -1.05 -12.47 6.38
N LEU A 38 0.16 -11.95 6.09
CA LEU A 38 1.37 -12.21 6.88
C LEU A 38 1.37 -11.46 8.23
N ASP A 39 0.89 -10.22 8.24
CA ASP A 39 0.78 -9.40 9.44
C ASP A 39 -0.57 -8.65 9.47
N ARG A 40 -1.49 -9.15 10.31
CA ARG A 40 -2.79 -8.51 10.55
C ARG A 40 -2.68 -7.10 11.15
N GLY A 41 -1.53 -6.74 11.72
CA GLY A 41 -1.23 -5.40 12.22
C GLY A 41 -0.42 -4.52 11.26
N ALA A 42 -0.15 -4.97 10.03
CA ALA A 42 0.70 -4.25 9.09
C ALA A 42 0.16 -2.85 8.77
N ILE A 43 -1.15 -2.70 8.62
CA ILE A 43 -1.80 -1.42 8.31
C ILE A 43 -1.55 -0.43 9.45
N ASP A 44 -1.76 -0.82 10.70
CA ASP A 44 -1.53 0.04 11.86
C ASP A 44 -0.06 0.45 11.98
N ARG A 45 0.86 -0.50 11.76
CA ARG A 45 2.30 -0.22 11.80
C ARG A 45 2.76 0.68 10.66
N LEU A 46 2.14 0.57 9.48
CA LEU A 46 2.39 1.47 8.36
C LEU A 46 1.82 2.86 8.63
N ALA A 47 0.60 2.94 9.15
CA ALA A 47 -0.06 4.18 9.52
C ALA A 47 0.74 4.94 10.60
N ALA A 48 1.28 4.23 11.59
CA ALA A 48 2.14 4.82 12.63
C ALA A 48 3.43 5.46 12.09
N ARG A 49 3.85 5.16 10.85
CA ARG A 49 5.03 5.76 10.21
C ARG A 49 4.71 7.04 9.41
N LEU A 50 3.44 7.42 9.31
CA LEU A 50 3.01 8.64 8.65
C LEU A 50 3.25 9.83 9.58
N THR A 51 4.39 10.51 9.40
CA THR A 51 4.77 11.67 10.24
C THR A 51 4.24 13.00 9.71
N ALA A 52 3.77 13.03 8.46
CA ALA A 52 3.13 14.19 7.86
C ALA A 52 1.61 14.17 8.11
N GLY A 53 0.96 15.35 8.06
CA GLY A 53 -0.50 15.43 8.05
C GLY A 53 -1.04 14.62 6.88
N THR A 54 -1.76 13.53 7.16
CA THR A 54 -2.25 12.60 6.16
C THR A 54 -3.78 12.60 6.13
N ALA A 55 -4.37 12.58 4.94
CA ALA A 55 -5.80 12.44 4.73
C ALA A 55 -6.12 11.10 4.05
N VAL A 56 -7.16 10.41 4.53
CA VAL A 56 -7.69 9.19 3.91
C VAL A 56 -8.96 9.54 3.14
N VAL A 57 -8.96 9.28 1.83
CA VAL A 57 -10.12 9.54 0.96
C VAL A 57 -10.79 8.23 0.60
N SER A 58 -12.07 8.10 0.97
CA SER A 58 -12.92 6.97 0.60
C SER A 58 -14.08 7.44 -0.27
N ALA A 59 -14.48 6.59 -1.23
CA ALA A 59 -15.64 6.79 -2.07
C ALA A 59 -16.03 5.46 -2.74
N THR A 60 -17.29 5.30 -3.11
CA THR A 60 -17.74 4.19 -3.96
C THR A 60 -17.07 4.29 -5.33
N ASN A 61 -17.14 5.46 -5.97
CA ASN A 61 -16.48 5.77 -7.24
C ASN A 61 -15.61 7.05 -7.12
N GLY A 62 -14.66 7.24 -8.03
CA GLY A 62 -13.91 8.50 -8.13
C GLY A 62 -12.78 8.73 -7.11
N LYS A 63 -12.47 7.77 -6.22
CA LYS A 63 -11.39 7.86 -5.21
C LYS A 63 -10.07 8.38 -5.79
N THR A 64 -9.63 7.78 -6.88
CA THR A 64 -8.34 8.09 -7.52
C THR A 64 -8.33 9.52 -8.06
N THR A 65 -9.36 9.89 -8.83
CA THR A 65 -9.46 11.22 -9.43
C THR A 65 -9.55 12.31 -8.37
N THR A 66 -10.41 12.15 -7.36
CA THR A 66 -10.56 13.12 -6.27
C THR A 66 -9.27 13.26 -5.47
N THR A 67 -8.58 12.15 -5.16
CA THR A 67 -7.31 12.21 -4.43
C THR A 67 -6.23 12.94 -5.24
N ALA A 68 -6.16 12.70 -6.55
CA ALA A 68 -5.20 13.37 -7.42
C ALA A 68 -5.47 14.89 -7.53
N MET A 69 -6.74 15.28 -7.69
CA MET A 69 -7.12 16.70 -7.72
C MET A 69 -6.83 17.40 -6.39
N ALA A 70 -7.19 16.79 -5.26
CA ALA A 70 -6.91 17.35 -3.94
C ALA A 70 -5.41 17.50 -3.69
N ALA A 71 -4.59 16.51 -4.09
CA ALA A 71 -3.15 16.60 -3.99
C ALA A 71 -2.54 17.71 -4.88
N GLU A 72 -3.17 18.03 -6.02
CA GLU A 72 -2.78 19.18 -6.85
C GLU A 72 -3.13 20.52 -6.21
N ILE A 73 -4.32 20.62 -5.63
CA ILE A 73 -4.78 21.84 -4.96
C ILE A 73 -3.96 22.15 -3.70
N LEU A 74 -3.51 21.12 -2.98
CA LEU A 74 -2.79 21.23 -1.70
C LEU A 74 -1.26 21.22 -1.84
N ARG A 75 -0.72 21.11 -3.06
CA ARG A 75 0.72 21.23 -3.31
C ARG A 75 1.22 22.64 -2.98
#